data_AF-A0A5C5ZA55-F1
#
_entry.id   AF-A0A5C5ZA55-F1
#
_cell.length_a   1.000
_cell.length_b   1.000
_cell.length_c   1.000
_cell.angle_alpha   90.00
_cell.angle_beta   90.00
_cell.angle_gamma   90.00
#
_symmetry.space_group_name_H-M   'P 1'
#
loop_
_entity.id
_entity.type
_entity.pdbx_description
1 polymer ?
#
loop_
_entity_poly.entity_id
_entity_poly.type
_entity_poly.pdbx_seq_one_letter_code
_entity_poly.pdbx_strand_id
1 'polypeptide(L)'
;MGPKKDTMRMLADATRAAGLKFAASSHFATARGFYSKKDRAFDTNNPEFQDLYMKPKKSKDELPSQDFLDLWWTRTTDIIDQSAPDLLWFDFGIDKPGYEEMHPKILAYFYNKGLEWKKEVVFQDKNMNRESVPEGLMVLDIERGRMDKINKYPWQTDTATGKNAWSYIERVEFKTSGSLLDELIDTVSKNGCLLLNVGPKSDGTIREEETAI
;
A
#
# COMPACT_ATOMS: atom_id res chain seq x y z
N MET A 1 14.97 16.02 4.93
CA MET A 1 15.85 15.46 3.88
C MET A 1 15.23 15.73 2.50
N GLY A 2 15.93 15.41 1.41
CA GLY A 2 15.34 15.33 0.06
C GLY A 2 14.71 16.62 -0.48
N PRO A 3 13.58 16.54 -1.23
CA PRO A 3 13.05 17.62 -2.05
C PRO A 3 12.47 18.81 -1.26
N LYS A 4 12.43 18.75 0.08
CA LYS A 4 11.86 19.78 0.95
C LYS A 4 10.40 20.13 0.59
N LYS A 5 9.64 19.15 0.12
CA LYS A 5 8.25 19.27 -0.30
C LYS A 5 7.43 18.14 0.31
N ASP A 6 6.16 18.43 0.58
CA ASP A 6 5.16 17.41 0.91
C ASP A 6 4.62 16.81 -0.39
N THR A 7 5.27 15.75 -0.84
CA THR A 7 4.91 15.07 -2.10
C THR A 7 3.54 14.39 -2.02
N MET A 8 3.10 13.97 -0.83
CA MET A 8 1.78 13.35 -0.67
C MET A 8 0.67 14.37 -0.82
N ARG A 9 0.79 15.54 -0.18
CA ARG A 9 -0.14 16.65 -0.37
C ARG A 9 -0.18 17.10 -1.83
N MET A 10 0.98 17.29 -2.45
CA MET A 10 1.05 17.71 -3.86
C MET A 10 0.32 16.73 -4.79
N LEU A 11 0.51 15.42 -4.60
CA LEU A 11 -0.21 14.41 -5.38
C LEU A 11 -1.70 14.40 -5.04
N ALA A 12 -2.08 14.49 -3.77
CA ALA A 12 -3.48 14.50 -3.37
C ALA A 12 -4.25 15.69 -3.95
N ASP A 13 -3.64 16.87 -3.95
CA ASP A 13 -4.24 18.09 -4.49
C ASP A 13 -4.33 18.02 -6.02
N ALA A 14 -3.28 17.55 -6.70
CA ALA A 14 -3.29 17.36 -8.15
C ALA A 14 -4.34 16.34 -8.60
N THR A 15 -4.45 15.19 -7.91
CA THR A 15 -5.45 14.16 -8.18
C THR A 15 -6.87 14.72 -8.06
N ARG A 16 -7.14 15.49 -7.01
CA ARG A 16 -8.46 16.13 -6.81
C ARG A 16 -8.75 17.23 -7.80
N ALA A 17 -7.76 18.05 -8.15
CA ALA A 17 -7.89 19.07 -9.18
C ALA A 17 -8.23 18.47 -10.55
N ALA A 18 -7.78 17.23 -10.81
CA ALA A 18 -8.16 16.44 -11.99
C ALA A 18 -9.52 15.74 -11.87
N GLY A 19 -10.26 15.93 -10.77
CA GLY A 19 -11.57 15.29 -10.54
C GLY A 19 -11.49 13.80 -10.17
N LEU A 20 -10.32 13.30 -9.79
CA LEU A 20 -10.11 11.90 -9.43
C LEU A 20 -10.22 11.67 -7.91
N LYS A 21 -10.51 10.43 -7.55
CA LYS A 21 -10.47 9.93 -6.16
C LYS A 21 -9.01 9.73 -5.73
N PHE A 22 -8.67 10.12 -4.51
CA PHE A 22 -7.30 9.99 -3.99
C PHE A 22 -7.18 8.76 -3.09
N ALA A 23 -6.24 7.88 -3.40
CA ALA A 23 -5.90 6.73 -2.58
C ALA A 23 -4.54 6.95 -1.90
N ALA A 24 -4.39 6.40 -0.69
CA ALA A 24 -3.11 6.33 0.00
C ALA A 24 -2.76 4.88 0.31
N SER A 25 -1.52 4.48 0.05
CA SER A 25 -1.00 3.15 0.38
C SER A 25 -0.03 3.21 1.56
N SER A 26 -0.03 2.17 2.39
CA SER A 26 0.93 1.99 3.48
C SER A 26 1.49 0.57 3.51
N HIS A 27 2.82 0.49 3.47
CA HIS A 27 3.58 -0.76 3.54
C HIS A 27 4.30 -0.91 4.89
N PHE A 28 4.04 0.02 5.82
CA PHE A 28 4.87 0.21 7.02
C PHE A 28 4.85 -0.98 7.98
N ALA A 29 3.82 -1.83 7.91
CA ALA A 29 3.75 -3.04 8.74
C ALA A 29 4.94 -3.99 8.52
N THR A 30 5.49 -4.03 7.32
CA THR A 30 6.66 -4.87 6.96
C THR A 30 8.00 -4.25 7.36
N ALA A 31 8.05 -2.98 7.77
CA ALA A 31 9.28 -2.22 8.00
C ALA A 31 10.24 -2.92 8.99
N ARG A 32 9.70 -3.65 9.98
CA ARG A 32 10.48 -4.40 10.99
C ARG A 32 11.36 -5.51 10.41
N GLY A 33 11.04 -5.99 9.21
CA GLY A 33 11.77 -7.07 8.53
C GLY A 33 12.33 -6.68 7.17
N PHE A 34 12.08 -5.45 6.72
CA PHE A 34 12.42 -5.03 5.35
C PHE A 34 13.91 -4.74 5.17
N TYR A 35 14.50 -4.00 6.12
CA TYR A 35 15.91 -3.62 6.04
C TYR A 35 16.82 -4.78 6.48
N SER A 36 17.78 -5.14 5.61
CA SER A 36 18.76 -6.19 5.93
C SER A 36 19.64 -5.77 7.10
N LYS A 37 19.77 -6.63 8.10
CA LYS A 37 20.65 -6.44 9.26
C LYS A 37 21.74 -7.51 9.36
N LYS A 38 21.96 -8.27 8.28
CA LYS A 38 22.88 -9.43 8.26
C LYS A 38 24.35 -9.03 8.43
N ASP A 39 24.73 -7.88 7.88
CA ASP A 39 26.08 -7.33 8.05
C ASP A 39 26.05 -6.26 9.16
N ARG A 40 26.90 -6.43 10.17
CA ARG A 40 27.01 -5.49 11.29
C ARG A 40 27.54 -4.12 10.86
N ALA A 41 28.22 -4.04 9.71
CA ALA A 41 28.73 -2.78 9.17
C ALA A 41 27.64 -1.93 8.49
N PHE A 42 26.46 -2.48 8.23
CA PHE A 42 25.36 -1.72 7.63
C PHE A 42 24.84 -0.66 8.60
N ASP A 43 24.50 0.49 8.04
CA ASP A 43 23.81 1.59 8.72
C ASP A 43 22.47 1.15 9.34
N THR A 44 21.84 0.12 8.79
CA THR A 44 20.66 -0.54 9.34
C THR A 44 20.84 -1.09 10.75
N ASN A 45 22.08 -1.30 11.20
CA ASN A 45 22.42 -1.72 12.56
C ASN A 45 22.83 -0.55 13.48
N ASN A 46 22.94 0.67 12.96
CA ASN A 46 23.29 1.85 13.76
C ASN A 46 22.11 2.25 14.68
N PRO A 47 22.31 2.32 16.01
CA PRO A 47 21.30 2.78 16.97
C PRO A 47 20.73 4.18 16.66
N GLU A 48 21.52 5.07 16.07
CA GLU A 48 21.09 6.44 15.74
C GLU A 48 20.06 6.50 14.60
N PHE A 49 19.97 5.45 13.78
CA PHE A 49 19.10 5.40 12.59
C PHE A 49 17.94 4.40 12.76
N GLN A 50 17.62 4.01 14.01
CA GLN A 50 16.56 3.04 14.29
C GLN A 50 15.14 3.58 14.03
N ASP A 51 14.97 4.89 13.96
CA ASP A 51 13.73 5.53 13.55
C ASP A 51 13.38 5.23 12.08
N LEU A 52 14.39 5.11 11.22
CA LEU A 52 14.25 4.69 9.83
C LEU A 52 14.33 3.16 9.67
N TYR A 53 15.36 2.53 10.25
CA TYR A 53 15.71 1.14 9.99
C TYR A 53 15.11 0.12 10.95
N MET A 54 14.29 0.58 11.89
CA MET A 54 13.67 -0.21 12.96
C MET A 54 14.68 -0.87 13.91
N LYS A 55 14.21 -1.21 15.11
CA LYS A 55 14.98 -2.05 16.04
C LYS A 55 15.15 -3.47 15.45
N PRO A 56 16.31 -4.12 15.61
CA PRO A 56 16.50 -5.51 15.17
C PRO A 56 15.48 -6.44 15.84
N LYS A 57 14.91 -7.35 15.05
CA LYS A 57 14.05 -8.40 15.60
C LYS A 57 14.88 -9.46 16.33
N LYS A 58 14.35 -9.99 17.43
CA LYS A 58 14.96 -11.11 18.19
C LYS A 58 14.79 -12.45 17.47
N SER A 59 13.70 -12.61 16.71
CA SER A 59 13.40 -13.80 15.92
C SER A 59 12.48 -13.46 14.74
N LYS A 60 12.33 -14.37 13.79
CA LYS A 60 11.42 -14.20 12.64
C LYS A 60 9.97 -14.01 13.10
N ASP A 61 9.56 -14.71 14.15
CA ASP A 61 8.18 -14.76 14.64
C ASP A 61 7.91 -13.75 15.77
N GLU A 62 8.86 -12.85 16.05
CA GLU A 62 8.66 -11.82 17.06
C GLU A 62 7.48 -10.90 16.71
N LEU A 63 6.49 -10.89 17.59
CA LEU A 63 5.32 -10.02 17.53
C LEU A 63 5.71 -8.53 17.58
N PRO A 64 4.89 -7.62 17.02
CA PRO A 64 5.11 -6.19 17.18
C PRO A 64 5.07 -5.81 18.66
N SER A 65 6.03 -4.98 19.09
CA SER A 65 5.99 -4.35 20.41
C SER A 65 4.93 -3.25 20.42
N GLN A 66 4.46 -2.87 21.61
CA GLN A 66 3.52 -1.77 21.76
C GLN A 66 4.04 -0.47 21.13
N ASP A 67 5.30 -0.08 21.39
CA ASP A 67 5.92 1.09 20.78
C ASP A 67 5.83 1.10 19.24
N PHE A 68 5.91 -0.08 18.61
CA PHE A 68 5.84 -0.19 17.16
C PHE A 68 4.40 -0.09 16.67
N LEU A 69 3.44 -0.67 17.38
CA LEU A 69 2.01 -0.52 17.09
C LEU A 69 1.57 0.94 17.25
N ASP A 70 2.07 1.63 18.27
CA ASP A 70 1.80 3.06 18.51
C ASP A 70 2.39 3.93 17.38
N LEU A 71 3.60 3.59 16.92
CA LEU A 71 4.21 4.25 15.76
C LEU A 71 3.43 3.97 14.47
N TRP A 72 3.03 2.72 14.23
CA TRP A 72 2.20 2.34 13.09
C TRP A 72 0.86 3.10 13.11
N TRP A 73 0.21 3.17 14.27
CA TRP A 73 -1.03 3.93 14.46
C TRP A 73 -0.82 5.41 14.16
N THR A 74 0.19 6.03 14.75
CA THR A 74 0.49 7.46 14.58
C THR A 74 0.74 7.80 13.12
N ARG A 75 1.57 7.01 12.42
CA ARG A 75 1.86 7.24 10.99
C ARG A 75 0.63 7.04 10.11
N THR A 76 -0.17 6.02 10.42
CA THR A 76 -1.37 5.70 9.63
C THR A 76 -2.44 6.76 9.80
N THR A 77 -2.70 7.19 11.05
CA THR A 77 -3.67 8.24 11.34
C THR A 77 -3.21 9.61 10.81
N ASP A 78 -1.91 9.90 10.83
CA ASP A 78 -1.37 11.11 10.18
C ASP A 78 -1.63 11.09 8.66
N ILE A 79 -1.42 9.96 7.96
CA ILE A 79 -1.79 9.84 6.53
C ILE A 79 -3.29 10.12 6.35
N ILE A 80 -4.16 9.53 7.18
CA ILE A 80 -5.61 9.70 7.09
C ILE A 80 -6.01 11.16 7.31
N ASP A 81 -5.55 11.78 8.39
CA ASP A 81 -5.97 13.13 8.80
C ASP A 81 -5.40 14.21 7.89
N GLN A 82 -4.15 14.05 7.45
CA GLN A 82 -3.54 14.99 6.53
C GLN A 82 -4.18 14.84 5.15
N SER A 83 -4.21 13.63 4.60
CA SER A 83 -4.53 13.47 3.18
C SER A 83 -6.01 13.26 2.88
N ALA A 84 -6.84 12.91 3.87
CA ALA A 84 -8.27 12.59 3.72
C ALA A 84 -8.57 11.67 2.51
N PRO A 85 -7.95 10.48 2.43
CA PRO A 85 -8.02 9.61 1.26
C PRO A 85 -9.43 9.00 1.11
N ASP A 86 -9.85 8.80 -0.14
CA ASP A 86 -11.06 8.07 -0.49
C ASP A 86 -10.84 6.55 -0.35
N LEU A 87 -9.58 6.10 -0.48
CA LEU A 87 -9.19 4.71 -0.33
C LEU A 87 -7.89 4.60 0.48
N LEU A 88 -7.88 3.73 1.49
CA LEU A 88 -6.70 3.40 2.28
C LEU A 88 -6.30 1.95 2.01
N TRP A 89 -5.15 1.77 1.38
CA TRP A 89 -4.62 0.48 0.95
C TRP A 89 -3.47 0.05 1.86
N PHE A 90 -3.51 -1.19 2.35
CA PHE A 90 -2.42 -1.79 3.10
C PHE A 90 -1.79 -2.94 2.32
N ASP A 91 -0.46 -2.95 2.34
CA ASP A 91 0.30 -4.11 1.90
C ASP A 91 0.23 -5.23 2.94
N PHE A 92 0.94 -6.32 2.67
CA PHE A 92 1.23 -7.38 3.62
C PHE A 92 1.63 -6.86 5.01
N GLY A 93 1.30 -7.63 6.05
CA GLY A 93 1.85 -7.42 7.39
C GLY A 93 0.78 -7.15 8.43
N ILE A 94 -0.28 -6.40 8.10
CA ILE A 94 -1.37 -6.16 9.05
C ILE A 94 -2.18 -7.44 9.31
N ASP A 95 -2.14 -8.42 8.41
CA ASP A 95 -2.71 -9.76 8.56
C ASP A 95 -1.90 -10.69 9.51
N LYS A 96 -0.71 -10.26 9.96
CA LYS A 96 0.18 -11.06 10.81
C LYS A 96 -0.22 -11.02 12.29
N PRO A 97 0.19 -12.03 13.09
CA PRO A 97 -0.03 -12.03 14.53
C PRO A 97 0.50 -10.75 15.23
N GLY A 98 -0.29 -10.24 16.17
CA GLY A 98 -0.01 -9.04 16.97
C GLY A 98 -0.66 -7.75 16.47
N TYR A 99 -1.40 -7.78 15.35
CA TYR A 99 -2.18 -6.65 14.83
C TYR A 99 -3.67 -6.71 15.16
N GLU A 100 -4.14 -7.78 15.81
CA GLU A 100 -5.56 -8.05 16.06
C GLU A 100 -6.25 -6.88 16.76
N GLU A 101 -5.59 -6.27 17.72
CA GLU A 101 -6.14 -5.12 18.45
C GLU A 101 -6.20 -3.85 17.62
N MET A 102 -5.43 -3.76 16.53
CA MET A 102 -5.40 -2.59 15.65
C MET A 102 -6.51 -2.62 14.61
N HIS A 103 -6.95 -3.81 14.17
CA HIS A 103 -7.99 -3.96 13.12
C HIS A 103 -9.28 -3.21 13.45
N PRO A 104 -9.98 -3.46 14.57
CA PRO A 104 -11.21 -2.73 14.86
C PRO A 104 -10.95 -1.24 15.10
N LYS A 105 -9.79 -0.87 15.66
CA LYS A 105 -9.44 0.54 15.91
C LYS A 105 -9.29 1.32 14.61
N ILE A 106 -8.52 0.79 13.65
CA ILE A 106 -8.24 1.51 12.40
C ILE A 106 -9.46 1.57 11.49
N LEU A 107 -10.25 0.50 11.43
CA LEU A 107 -11.52 0.47 10.67
C LEU A 107 -12.49 1.50 11.23
N ALA A 108 -12.70 1.50 12.56
CA ALA A 108 -13.58 2.48 13.20
C ALA A 108 -13.07 3.91 12.97
N TYR A 109 -11.78 4.15 13.10
CA TYR A 109 -11.19 5.47 12.86
C TYR A 109 -11.45 5.95 11.43
N PHE A 110 -11.08 5.13 10.43
CA PHE A 110 -11.17 5.52 9.04
C PHE A 110 -12.61 5.66 8.55
N TYR A 111 -13.53 4.77 8.97
CA TYR A 111 -14.94 4.89 8.62
C TYR A 111 -15.63 6.06 9.30
N ASN A 112 -15.32 6.35 10.57
CA ASN A 112 -15.83 7.55 11.23
C ASN A 112 -15.33 8.83 10.55
N LYS A 113 -14.08 8.84 10.07
CA LYS A 113 -13.56 9.93 9.24
C LYS A 113 -14.31 10.06 7.91
N GLY A 114 -14.64 8.94 7.25
CA GLY A 114 -15.53 8.93 6.09
C GLY A 114 -16.88 9.60 6.36
N LEU A 115 -17.53 9.26 7.48
CA LEU A 115 -18.78 9.90 7.92
C LEU A 115 -18.61 11.39 8.19
N GLU A 116 -17.54 11.79 8.90
CA GLU A 116 -17.19 13.19 9.18
C GLU A 116 -17.06 14.00 7.89
N TRP A 117 -16.34 13.44 6.91
CA TRP A 117 -16.09 14.07 5.61
C TRP A 117 -17.26 13.95 4.63
N LYS A 118 -18.32 13.20 5.00
CA LYS A 118 -19.43 12.83 4.12
C LYS A 118 -18.94 12.17 2.82
N LYS A 119 -18.00 11.25 2.96
CA LYS A 119 -17.39 10.48 1.87
C LYS A 119 -17.59 8.98 2.10
N GLU A 120 -17.90 8.28 1.02
CA GLU A 120 -17.78 6.83 0.98
C GLU A 120 -16.30 6.49 0.83
N VAL A 121 -15.74 5.82 1.84
CA VAL A 121 -14.31 5.46 1.90
C VAL A 121 -14.12 3.95 1.81
N VAL A 122 -13.00 3.52 1.24
CA VAL A 122 -12.68 2.11 1.01
C VAL A 122 -11.42 1.73 1.78
N PHE A 123 -11.50 0.68 2.60
CA PHE A 123 -10.35 0.08 3.26
C PHE A 123 -9.92 -1.17 2.48
N GLN A 124 -8.65 -1.29 2.13
CA GLN A 124 -8.08 -2.42 1.38
C GLN A 124 -6.91 -3.06 2.12
N ASP A 125 -6.82 -4.39 2.02
CA ASP A 125 -5.74 -5.22 2.55
C ASP A 125 -5.54 -6.44 1.64
N LYS A 126 -4.33 -6.99 1.62
CA LYS A 126 -3.98 -8.23 0.94
C LYS A 126 -4.65 -9.46 1.56
N ASN A 127 -4.93 -9.45 2.87
CA ASN A 127 -5.62 -10.49 3.66
C ASN A 127 -5.54 -11.94 3.09
N MET A 128 -4.31 -12.46 2.90
CA MET A 128 -4.10 -13.66 2.06
C MET A 128 -4.27 -14.99 2.80
N ASN A 129 -3.85 -15.07 4.07
CA ASN A 129 -3.65 -16.38 4.74
C ASN A 129 -4.30 -16.47 6.13
N ARG A 130 -4.90 -15.39 6.62
CA ARG A 130 -5.56 -15.34 7.91
C ARG A 130 -6.60 -14.25 7.87
N GLU A 131 -7.85 -14.57 8.22
CA GLU A 131 -8.91 -13.58 8.35
C GLU A 131 -8.53 -12.51 9.40
N SER A 132 -8.01 -11.38 8.93
CA SER A 132 -7.61 -10.22 9.74
C SER A 132 -8.80 -9.32 10.05
N VAL A 133 -9.67 -9.14 9.06
CA VAL A 133 -10.85 -8.28 9.09
C VAL A 133 -12.06 -9.09 8.65
N PRO A 134 -13.22 -8.99 9.33
CA PRO A 134 -14.45 -9.67 8.92
C PRO A 134 -14.84 -9.35 7.48
N GLU A 135 -15.39 -10.35 6.78
CA GLU A 135 -15.88 -10.19 5.41
C GLU A 135 -16.86 -9.01 5.29
N GLY A 136 -16.68 -8.18 4.26
CA GLY A 136 -17.51 -7.00 3.99
C GLY A 136 -17.06 -5.72 4.72
N LEU A 137 -16.07 -5.79 5.61
CA LEU A 137 -15.45 -4.62 6.24
C LEU A 137 -14.13 -4.20 5.59
N MET A 138 -13.69 -4.88 4.54
CA MET A 138 -12.58 -4.46 3.69
C MET A 138 -12.72 -5.06 2.29
N VAL A 139 -12.08 -4.43 1.32
CA VAL A 139 -11.95 -4.94 -0.05
C VAL A 139 -10.64 -5.70 -0.16
N LEU A 140 -10.72 -6.97 -0.55
CA LEU A 140 -9.54 -7.82 -0.74
C LEU A 140 -8.74 -7.35 -1.96
N ASP A 141 -7.43 -7.19 -1.80
CA ASP A 141 -6.49 -6.89 -2.88
C ASP A 141 -5.55 -8.08 -3.13
N ILE A 142 -5.59 -8.69 -4.32
CA ILE A 142 -4.79 -9.88 -4.64
C ILE A 142 -3.52 -9.47 -5.38
N GLU A 143 -2.34 -9.73 -4.80
CA GLU A 143 -1.05 -9.41 -5.41
C GLU A 143 -0.86 -10.05 -6.78
N ARG A 144 -0.84 -9.23 -7.85
CA ARG A 144 -0.60 -9.64 -9.25
C ARG A 144 -1.36 -10.91 -9.64
N GLY A 145 -2.56 -11.06 -9.08
CA GLY A 145 -3.33 -12.28 -9.12
C GLY A 145 -4.67 -12.06 -9.80
N ARG A 146 -5.42 -13.14 -9.95
CA ARG A 146 -6.75 -13.12 -10.56
C ARG A 146 -7.62 -14.13 -9.85
N MET A 147 -8.91 -13.84 -9.78
CA MET A 147 -9.89 -14.86 -9.41
C MET A 147 -10.19 -15.75 -10.60
N ASP A 148 -10.48 -17.03 -10.34
CA ASP A 148 -10.88 -18.00 -11.37
C ASP A 148 -12.34 -17.79 -11.79
N LYS A 149 -13.19 -17.29 -10.89
CA LYS A 149 -14.63 -17.08 -11.07
C LYS A 149 -15.05 -15.68 -10.67
N ILE A 150 -16.29 -15.31 -11.03
CA ILE A 150 -16.95 -14.12 -10.52
C ILE A 150 -17.00 -14.18 -8.99
N ASN A 151 -16.68 -13.06 -8.33
CA ASN A 151 -16.85 -12.93 -6.90
C ASN A 151 -18.14 -12.18 -6.55
N LYS A 152 -18.76 -12.58 -5.44
CA LYS A 152 -19.95 -11.93 -4.91
C LYS A 152 -19.66 -10.49 -4.49
N TYR A 153 -18.54 -10.27 -3.81
CA TYR A 153 -18.11 -8.94 -3.36
C TYR A 153 -17.07 -8.35 -4.32
N PRO A 154 -17.05 -7.02 -4.49
CA PRO A 154 -15.96 -6.35 -5.18
C PRO A 154 -14.61 -6.70 -4.57
N TRP A 155 -13.61 -6.88 -5.42
CA TRP A 155 -12.23 -7.14 -5.04
C TRP A 155 -11.30 -6.31 -5.93
N GLN A 156 -10.02 -6.29 -5.62
CA GLN A 156 -9.02 -5.60 -6.42
C GLN A 156 -7.83 -6.53 -6.69
N THR A 157 -7.13 -6.27 -7.78
CA THR A 157 -5.75 -6.71 -7.95
C THR A 157 -4.90 -5.55 -8.42
N ASP A 158 -3.66 -5.57 -7.99
CA ASP A 158 -2.62 -4.65 -8.36
C ASP A 158 -1.65 -5.29 -9.36
N THR A 159 -1.26 -4.49 -10.35
CA THR A 159 -0.27 -4.85 -11.36
C THR A 159 0.61 -3.65 -11.64
N ALA A 160 1.69 -3.83 -12.39
CA ALA A 160 2.55 -2.72 -12.79
C ALA A 160 2.79 -2.75 -14.30
N THR A 161 3.10 -1.58 -14.85
CA THR A 161 3.68 -1.43 -16.19
C THR A 161 4.96 -2.26 -16.33
N GLY A 162 5.76 -2.37 -15.26
CA GLY A 162 6.96 -3.20 -15.16
C GLY A 162 6.67 -4.65 -14.78
N LYS A 163 7.19 -5.60 -15.56
CA LYS A 163 7.12 -7.05 -15.26
C LYS A 163 7.96 -7.42 -14.05
N ASN A 164 9.14 -6.82 -13.92
CA ASN A 164 10.17 -7.22 -12.95
C ASN A 164 10.38 -6.23 -11.78
N ALA A 165 9.60 -5.15 -11.72
CA ALA A 165 9.67 -4.18 -10.62
C ALA A 165 8.37 -3.36 -10.46
N TRP A 166 8.13 -2.88 -9.24
CA TRP A 166 7.11 -1.87 -8.92
C TRP A 166 7.68 -0.44 -9.04
N SER A 167 8.92 -0.23 -8.61
CA SER A 167 9.62 1.05 -8.74
C SER A 167 10.44 1.13 -10.03
N TYR A 168 10.93 2.33 -10.34
CA TYR A 168 11.93 2.51 -11.40
C TYR A 168 13.16 1.63 -11.14
N ILE A 169 13.58 0.94 -12.20
CA ILE A 169 14.89 0.30 -12.35
C ILE A 169 15.38 0.57 -13.77
N GLU A 170 16.71 0.62 -13.96
CA GLU A 170 17.32 0.88 -15.28
C GLU A 170 16.90 -0.15 -16.32
N ARG A 171 16.88 -1.43 -15.93
CA ARG A 171 16.56 -2.57 -16.80
C ARG A 171 15.16 -3.10 -16.55
N VAL A 172 14.17 -2.22 -16.70
CA VAL A 172 12.77 -2.63 -16.61
C VAL A 172 12.37 -3.41 -17.87
N GLU A 173 11.54 -4.43 -17.69
CA GLU A 173 10.84 -5.07 -18.79
C GLU A 173 9.38 -4.63 -18.74
N PHE A 174 8.92 -3.89 -19.74
CA PHE A 174 7.54 -3.42 -19.78
C PHE A 174 6.55 -4.51 -20.23
N LYS A 175 5.35 -4.47 -19.67
CA LYS A 175 4.17 -5.11 -20.23
C LYS A 175 3.70 -4.33 -21.46
N THR A 176 3.00 -5.02 -22.36
CA THR A 176 2.34 -4.36 -23.49
C THR A 176 0.97 -3.83 -23.06
N SER A 177 0.47 -2.77 -23.69
CA SER A 177 -0.90 -2.28 -23.45
C SER A 177 -1.94 -3.37 -23.67
N GLY A 178 -1.77 -4.23 -24.69
CA GLY A 178 -2.65 -5.37 -24.92
C GLY A 178 -2.72 -6.33 -23.72
N SER A 179 -1.58 -6.68 -23.12
CA SER A 179 -1.54 -7.53 -21.93
C SER A 179 -2.22 -6.90 -20.72
N LEU A 180 -2.09 -5.57 -20.55
CA LEU A 180 -2.74 -4.85 -19.45
C LEU A 180 -4.25 -4.67 -19.68
N LEU A 181 -4.67 -4.50 -20.94
CA LEU A 181 -6.08 -4.50 -21.31
C LEU A 181 -6.72 -5.87 -21.05
N ASP A 182 -6.02 -6.96 -21.39
CA ASP A 182 -6.50 -8.31 -21.08
C ASP A 182 -6.62 -8.52 -19.55
N GLU A 183 -5.67 -8.02 -18.76
CA GLU A 183 -5.74 -8.02 -17.28
C GLU A 183 -6.94 -7.23 -16.78
N LEU A 184 -7.17 -6.02 -17.30
CA LEU A 184 -8.29 -5.17 -16.93
C LEU A 184 -9.64 -5.82 -17.26
N ILE A 185 -9.80 -6.33 -18.48
CA ILE A 185 -11.03 -6.96 -18.95
C ILE A 185 -11.34 -8.21 -18.12
N ASP A 186 -10.36 -9.10 -17.91
CA ASP A 186 -10.55 -10.30 -17.11
C ASP A 186 -10.96 -9.95 -15.66
N THR A 187 -10.27 -8.99 -15.05
CA THR A 187 -10.53 -8.53 -13.68
C THR A 187 -11.93 -7.94 -13.55
N VAL A 188 -12.31 -7.01 -14.42
CA VAL A 188 -13.63 -6.35 -14.39
C VAL A 188 -14.76 -7.35 -14.67
N SER A 189 -14.55 -8.30 -15.59
CA SER A 189 -15.54 -9.36 -15.88
C SER A 189 -15.87 -10.23 -14.66
N LYS A 190 -15.00 -10.23 -13.64
CA LYS A 190 -15.10 -11.01 -12.40
C LYS A 190 -15.45 -10.16 -11.18
N ASN A 191 -16.05 -8.98 -11.39
CA ASN A 191 -16.42 -8.03 -10.33
C ASN A 191 -15.20 -7.44 -9.58
N GLY A 192 -14.05 -7.32 -10.27
CA GLY A 192 -12.82 -6.77 -9.71
C GLY A 192 -12.49 -5.36 -10.22
N CYS A 193 -11.55 -4.70 -9.54
CA CYS A 193 -10.87 -3.48 -10.00
C CYS A 193 -9.37 -3.76 -10.24
N LEU A 194 -8.77 -3.09 -11.24
CA LEU A 194 -7.33 -3.17 -11.50
C LEU A 194 -6.64 -1.89 -11.01
N LEU A 195 -5.72 -2.03 -10.06
CA LEU A 195 -4.83 -0.96 -9.63
C LEU A 195 -3.51 -1.04 -10.42
N LEU A 196 -3.32 -0.15 -11.39
CA LEU A 196 -2.12 -0.11 -12.21
C LEU A 196 -1.06 0.81 -11.58
N ASN A 197 0.08 0.24 -11.23
CA ASN A 197 1.25 0.97 -10.75
C ASN A 197 2.14 1.45 -11.91
N VAL A 198 2.55 2.71 -11.81
CA VAL A 198 3.63 3.32 -12.61
C VAL A 198 4.86 3.56 -11.73
N GLY A 199 6.06 3.46 -12.30
CA GLY A 199 7.33 3.63 -11.59
C GLY A 199 8.12 4.86 -12.06
N PRO A 200 7.79 6.08 -11.58
CA PRO A 200 8.54 7.29 -11.92
C PRO A 200 10.03 7.19 -11.55
N LYS A 201 10.86 7.94 -12.29
CA LYS A 201 12.29 8.13 -11.96
C LYS A 201 12.44 8.90 -10.65
N SER A 202 13.65 8.86 -10.10
CA SER A 202 13.99 9.57 -8.85
C SER A 202 13.88 11.10 -8.95
N ASP A 203 13.91 11.65 -10.16
CA ASP A 203 13.66 13.08 -10.44
C ASP A 203 12.18 13.44 -10.59
N GLY A 204 11.28 12.43 -10.53
CA GLY A 204 9.84 12.59 -10.67
C GLY A 204 9.30 12.46 -12.10
N THR A 205 10.16 12.27 -13.11
CA THR A 205 9.70 12.08 -14.50
C THR A 205 9.19 10.66 -14.75
N ILE A 206 8.15 10.54 -15.59
CA ILE A 206 7.67 9.25 -16.11
C ILE A 206 8.37 9.01 -17.46
N ARG A 207 8.76 7.76 -17.73
CA ARG A 207 9.43 7.39 -18.98
C ARG A 207 8.47 7.46 -20.17
N GLU A 208 9.02 7.71 -21.35
CA GLU A 208 8.23 7.74 -22.59
C GLU A 208 7.58 6.39 -22.86
N GLU A 209 8.32 5.29 -22.66
CA GLU A 209 7.81 3.93 -22.84
C GLU A 209 6.67 3.62 -21.87
N GLU A 210 6.73 4.16 -20.65
CA GLU A 210 5.68 3.97 -19.63
C GLU A 210 4.45 4.84 -19.90
N THR A 211 4.64 6.01 -20.52
CA THR A 211 3.56 6.91 -20.95
C THR A 211 2.87 6.42 -22.23
N ALA A 212 3.58 5.62 -23.04
CA ALA A 212 3.06 5.03 -24.27
C ALA A 212 2.22 3.76 -24.05
N ILE A 213 2.23 3.21 -22.83
CA ILE A 213 1.44 2.04 -22.44
C ILE A 213 -0.01 2.44 -22.20
#